data_AF-A0A0B0PA28-F1
#
_entry.id   AF-A0A0B0PA28-F1
#
_cell.length_a   1.000
_cell.length_b   1.000
_cell.length_c   1.000
_cell.angle_alpha   90.00
_cell.angle_beta   90.00
_cell.angle_gamma   90.00
#
_symmetry.space_group_name_H-M   'P 1'
#
loop_
_entity.id
_entity.type
_entity.pdbx_description
1 polymer ?
#
loop_
_entity_poly.entity_id
_entity_poly.type
_entity_poly.pdbx_seq_one_letter_code
_entity_poly.pdbx_strand_id
1 'polypeptide(L)'
;MEEPKIGDCEECKKKASKYKCPGCCLRTCSLPCVNAHKQRTGCTGKRNITSFVPLSRFDDNLLLSDYNLLEETKRIAESATRIRSKLCNTINGGHHPHFKLPHHLRNLRTAAASRRTKLLFLPSGMSKRETNQTRFNHRKKYISWTIEWRFHSTDVVLLDHGIHEDASLCSLIENHLQPSPWNHPLRKFCEEQLDSLKFFIRKYPKVI
;
A
#
# COMPACT_ATOMS: atom_id res chain seq x y z
N MET A 1 53.23 -1.81 -10.07
CA MET A 1 51.96 -2.58 -10.03
C MET A 1 51.76 -2.98 -8.58
N GLU A 2 50.88 -2.32 -7.83
CA GLU A 2 50.67 -2.64 -6.41
C GLU A 2 49.69 -3.81 -6.28
N GLU A 3 50.14 -4.89 -5.65
CA GLU A 3 49.32 -6.05 -5.32
C GLU A 3 48.33 -5.72 -4.18
N PRO A 4 47.06 -6.16 -4.27
CA PRO A 4 46.06 -5.84 -3.25
C PRO A 4 46.34 -6.63 -1.96
N LYS A 5 46.50 -5.93 -0.84
CA LYS A 5 46.77 -6.54 0.47
C LYS A 5 45.50 -7.20 1.03
N ILE A 6 45.68 -8.36 1.69
CA ILE A 6 44.62 -9.06 2.41
C ILE A 6 44.04 -8.14 3.48
N GLY A 7 42.79 -7.72 3.29
CA GLY A 7 42.09 -6.83 4.22
C GLY A 7 41.58 -5.53 3.59
N ASP A 8 41.93 -5.21 2.34
CA ASP A 8 41.45 -4.01 1.66
C ASP A 8 40.01 -4.14 1.12
N CYS A 9 39.38 -2.98 0.88
CA CYS A 9 38.08 -2.89 0.25
C CYS A 9 38.11 -3.47 -1.16
N GLU A 10 37.27 -4.47 -1.44
CA GLU A 10 37.22 -5.15 -2.73
C GLU A 10 36.57 -4.30 -3.83
N GLU A 11 35.83 -3.23 -3.48
CA GLU A 11 35.29 -2.28 -4.44
C GLU A 11 36.25 -1.15 -4.81
N CYS A 12 36.78 -0.43 -3.82
CA CYS A 12 37.57 0.77 -4.09
C CYS A 12 39.07 0.55 -4.00
N LYS A 13 39.54 -0.53 -3.36
CA LYS A 13 40.96 -0.89 -3.14
C LYS A 13 41.85 0.21 -2.55
N LYS A 14 41.27 1.31 -2.06
CA LYS A 14 42.00 2.48 -1.53
C LYS A 14 42.16 2.46 -0.01
N LYS A 15 41.31 1.71 0.69
CA LYS A 15 41.23 1.68 2.16
C LYS A 15 41.00 0.27 2.64
N ALA A 16 41.45 -0.01 3.86
CA ALA A 16 41.12 -1.23 4.58
C ALA A 16 39.60 -1.43 4.67
N SER A 17 39.16 -2.67 4.51
CA SER A 17 37.77 -3.08 4.64
C SER A 17 37.29 -2.96 6.09
N LYS A 18 36.04 -2.52 6.26
CA LYS A 18 35.38 -2.34 7.57
C LYS A 18 34.11 -3.18 7.69
N TYR A 19 33.45 -3.45 6.58
CA TYR A 19 32.17 -4.14 6.53
C TYR A 19 32.26 -5.34 5.59
N LYS A 20 31.45 -6.36 5.88
CA LYS A 20 31.30 -7.55 5.03
C LYS A 20 29.83 -7.71 4.66
N CYS A 21 29.54 -7.84 3.37
CA CYS A 21 28.17 -8.02 2.91
C CYS A 21 27.65 -9.42 3.33
N PRO A 22 26.49 -9.54 4.00
CA PRO A 22 25.98 -10.84 4.44
C PRO A 22 25.42 -11.70 3.29
N GLY A 23 25.15 -11.11 2.12
CA GLY A 23 24.65 -11.82 0.93
C GLY A 23 25.77 -12.47 0.10
N CYS A 24 26.80 -11.70 -0.24
CA CYS A 24 27.89 -12.15 -1.13
C CYS A 24 29.27 -12.18 -0.46
N CYS A 25 29.36 -11.91 0.85
CA CYS A 25 30.61 -11.88 1.62
C CYS A 25 31.65 -10.83 1.18
N LEU A 26 31.30 -9.93 0.24
CA LEU A 26 32.20 -8.91 -0.29
C LEU A 26 32.60 -7.89 0.78
N ARG A 27 33.90 -7.59 0.85
CA ARG A 27 34.49 -6.69 1.86
C ARG A 27 34.52 -5.24 1.36
N THR A 28 34.00 -4.32 2.16
CA THR A 28 33.86 -2.90 1.80
C THR A 28 34.32 -1.97 2.92
N CYS A 29 34.83 -0.79 2.60
CA CYS A 29 35.32 0.17 3.61
C CYS A 29 34.28 1.20 4.07
N SER A 30 33.20 1.41 3.31
CA SER A 30 32.23 2.49 3.56
C SER A 30 30.88 2.23 2.87
N LEU A 31 29.83 2.96 3.28
CA LEU A 31 28.49 2.87 2.69
C LEU A 31 28.46 3.09 1.17
N PRO A 32 29.20 4.05 0.57
CA PRO A 32 29.30 4.16 -0.88
C PRO A 32 29.81 2.89 -1.55
N CYS A 33 30.79 2.20 -0.95
CA CYS A 33 31.30 0.92 -1.47
C CYS A 33 30.26 -0.21 -1.27
N VAL A 34 29.48 -0.18 -0.19
CA VAL A 34 28.36 -1.12 0.00
C VAL A 34 27.31 -0.93 -1.09
N ASN A 35 26.94 0.30 -1.43
CA ASN A 35 25.93 0.56 -2.45
C ASN A 35 26.46 0.28 -3.86
N ALA A 36 27.70 0.66 -4.15
CA ALA A 36 28.35 0.42 -5.44
C ALA A 36 28.41 -1.08 -5.77
N HIS A 37 28.82 -1.94 -4.82
CA HIS A 37 28.85 -3.37 -5.12
C HIS A 37 27.44 -3.94 -5.33
N LYS A 38 26.45 -3.50 -4.55
CA LYS A 38 25.06 -3.97 -4.70
C LYS A 38 24.52 -3.65 -6.09
N GLN A 39 24.82 -2.46 -6.61
CA GLN A 39 24.44 -2.07 -7.96
C GLN A 39 25.21 -2.86 -9.02
N ARG A 40 26.54 -2.99 -8.86
CA ARG A 40 27.41 -3.69 -9.83
C ARG A 40 27.15 -5.19 -9.92
N THR A 41 26.88 -5.85 -8.79
CA THR A 41 26.71 -7.30 -8.70
C THR A 41 25.23 -7.73 -8.66
N GLY A 42 24.30 -6.78 -8.63
CA GLY A 42 22.88 -7.08 -8.39
C GLY A 42 22.60 -7.70 -7.02
N CYS A 43 23.52 -7.55 -6.05
CA CYS A 43 23.39 -8.17 -4.74
C CYS A 43 22.30 -7.48 -3.91
N THR A 44 21.36 -8.27 -3.38
CA THR A 44 20.30 -7.79 -2.47
C THR A 44 20.85 -7.30 -1.12
N GLY A 45 22.06 -7.76 -0.76
CA GLY A 45 22.66 -7.52 0.55
C GLY A 45 21.99 -8.30 1.69
N LYS A 46 21.16 -9.29 1.38
CA LYS A 46 20.55 -10.20 2.35
C LYS A 46 21.14 -11.60 2.18
N ARG A 47 21.46 -12.26 3.30
CA ARG A 47 21.90 -13.66 3.29
C ARG A 47 20.76 -14.54 2.76
N ASN A 48 21.07 -15.46 1.85
CA ASN A 48 20.10 -16.48 1.46
C ASN A 48 20.02 -17.52 2.57
N ILE A 49 18.94 -17.48 3.35
CA ILE A 49 18.77 -18.32 4.53
C ILE A 49 18.29 -19.74 4.14
N THR A 50 17.70 -19.90 2.96
CA THR A 50 17.07 -21.15 2.50
C THR A 50 17.91 -21.89 1.45
N SER A 51 19.23 -21.65 1.40
CA SER A 51 20.11 -22.37 0.47
C SER A 51 20.28 -23.81 0.92
N PHE A 52 20.20 -24.76 -0.02
CA PHE A 52 20.47 -26.16 0.27
C PHE A 52 21.90 -26.36 0.79
N VAL A 53 22.04 -27.06 1.91
CA VAL A 53 23.32 -27.49 2.47
C VAL A 53 23.30 -29.02 2.58
N PRO A 54 24.28 -29.72 1.97
CA PRO A 54 24.42 -31.16 2.14
C PRO A 54 24.61 -31.52 3.62
N LEU A 55 24.10 -32.68 4.03
CA LEU A 55 24.15 -33.13 5.44
C LEU A 55 25.58 -33.21 5.99
N SER A 56 26.57 -33.48 5.13
CA SER A 56 28.00 -33.52 5.49
C SER A 56 28.58 -32.17 5.91
N ARG A 57 27.91 -31.06 5.58
CA ARG A 57 28.31 -29.69 5.94
C ARG A 57 27.32 -29.03 6.90
N PHE A 58 26.43 -29.82 7.49
CA PHE A 58 25.49 -29.33 8.49
C PHE A 58 26.24 -29.10 9.81
N ASP A 59 26.32 -27.85 10.24
CA ASP A 59 26.99 -27.44 11.49
C ASP A 59 25.99 -26.86 12.49
N ASP A 60 26.41 -26.73 13.75
CA ASP A 60 25.56 -26.17 14.82
C ASP A 60 25.17 -24.70 14.53
N ASN A 61 25.99 -23.96 13.78
CA ASN A 61 25.67 -22.60 13.37
C ASN A 61 24.50 -22.56 12.39
N LEU A 62 24.42 -23.52 11.46
CA LEU A 62 23.31 -23.68 10.54
C LEU A 62 22.04 -24.07 11.29
N LEU A 63 22.13 -24.99 12.25
CA LEU A 63 21.01 -25.35 13.13
C LEU A 63 20.46 -24.12 13.87
N LEU A 64 21.33 -23.29 14.46
CA LEU A 64 20.92 -22.08 15.18
C LEU A 64 20.32 -21.03 14.22
N SER A 65 20.88 -20.91 13.02
CA SER A 65 20.34 -20.04 11.96
C SER A 65 18.92 -20.46 11.57
N ASP A 66 18.68 -21.76 11.40
CA ASP A 66 17.37 -22.32 11.03
C ASP A 66 16.35 -22.14 12.17
N TYR A 67 16.77 -22.37 13.42
CA TYR A 67 15.94 -22.09 14.59
C TYR A 67 15.50 -20.61 14.64
N ASN A 68 16.44 -19.69 14.46
CA ASN A 68 16.14 -18.25 14.45
C ASN A 68 15.21 -17.85 13.30
N LEU A 69 15.37 -18.49 12.12
CA LEU A 69 14.46 -18.29 11.00
C LEU A 69 13.03 -18.70 11.36
N LEU A 70 12.85 -19.84 12.02
CA LEU A 70 11.54 -20.33 12.44
C LEU A 70 10.89 -19.40 13.47
N GLU A 71 11.65 -18.92 14.46
CA GLU A 71 11.12 -18.02 15.48
C GLU A 71 10.76 -16.64 14.90
N GLU A 72 11.57 -16.09 13.99
CA GLU A 72 11.23 -14.84 13.30
C GLU A 72 10.00 -15.03 12.40
N THR A 73 9.89 -16.15 11.69
CA THR A 73 8.71 -16.47 10.87
C THR A 73 7.44 -16.55 11.72
N LYS A 74 7.53 -17.23 12.87
CA LYS A 74 6.44 -17.31 13.86
C LYS A 74 6.08 -15.92 14.38
N ARG A 75 7.07 -15.09 14.73
CA ARG A 75 6.85 -13.72 15.21
C ARG A 75 6.14 -12.86 14.16
N ILE A 76 6.53 -12.96 12.89
CA ILE A 76 5.88 -12.26 11.77
C ILE A 76 4.45 -12.76 11.58
N ALA A 77 4.23 -14.08 11.59
CA ALA A 77 2.90 -14.67 11.48
C ALA A 77 1.99 -14.25 12.64
N GLU A 78 2.49 -14.24 13.87
CA GLU A 78 1.77 -13.73 15.04
C GLU A 78 1.49 -12.22 14.94
N SER A 79 2.43 -11.43 14.45
CA SER A 79 2.21 -10.01 14.22
C SER A 79 1.12 -9.79 13.16
N ALA A 80 1.19 -10.53 12.05
CA ALA A 80 0.20 -10.49 10.99
C ALA A 80 -1.18 -10.97 11.46
N THR A 81 -1.26 -12.00 12.31
CA THR A 81 -2.53 -12.44 12.91
C THR A 81 -3.06 -11.44 13.93
N ARG A 82 -2.22 -10.79 14.73
CA ARG A 82 -2.61 -9.66 15.59
C ARG A 82 -3.11 -8.47 14.78
N ILE A 83 -2.47 -8.14 13.66
CA ILE A 83 -2.90 -7.07 12.76
C ILE A 83 -4.20 -7.46 12.04
N ARG A 84 -4.31 -8.70 11.56
CA ARG A 84 -5.50 -9.23 10.90
C ARG A 84 -6.69 -9.35 11.84
N SER A 85 -6.50 -9.78 13.09
CA SER A 85 -7.55 -9.80 14.10
C SER A 85 -7.98 -8.38 14.49
N LYS A 86 -7.07 -7.41 14.47
CA LYS A 86 -7.39 -5.98 14.60
C LYS A 86 -8.17 -5.42 13.40
N LEU A 87 -7.90 -5.88 12.18
CA LEU A 87 -8.49 -5.35 10.94
C LEU A 87 -9.77 -6.07 10.47
N CYS A 88 -9.84 -7.39 10.67
CA CYS A 88 -10.77 -8.29 9.98
C CYS A 88 -11.33 -9.37 10.94
N ASN A 89 -12.08 -8.98 11.98
CA ASN A 89 -12.92 -9.94 12.70
C ASN A 89 -14.35 -9.90 12.13
N THR A 90 -14.56 -10.68 11.05
CA THR A 90 -15.91 -10.98 10.52
C THR A 90 -16.23 -12.48 10.54
N ILE A 91 -15.34 -13.34 11.04
CA ILE A 91 -15.46 -14.79 10.76
C ILE A 91 -15.72 -15.65 12.01
N ASN A 92 -15.17 -15.33 13.19
CA ASN A 92 -15.41 -16.14 14.41
C ASN A 92 -15.79 -15.22 15.58
N GLY A 93 -16.93 -15.48 16.21
CA GLY A 93 -17.69 -14.63 17.14
C GLY A 93 -17.02 -14.21 18.48
N GLY A 94 -15.74 -13.87 18.48
CA GLY A 94 -15.04 -13.26 19.62
C GLY A 94 -15.40 -11.78 19.77
N HIS A 95 -16.22 -11.47 20.78
CA HIS A 95 -16.72 -10.14 21.10
C HIS A 95 -15.66 -9.31 21.84
N HIS A 96 -14.87 -8.49 21.12
CA HIS A 96 -14.09 -7.41 21.73
C HIS A 96 -14.80 -6.05 21.58
N PRO A 97 -15.07 -5.30 22.66
CA PRO A 97 -15.86 -4.05 22.61
C PRO A 97 -15.21 -2.90 21.84
N HIS A 98 -13.89 -2.89 21.70
CA HIS A 98 -13.11 -1.70 21.33
C HIS A 98 -12.88 -1.46 19.83
N PHE A 99 -13.24 -2.41 18.95
CA PHE A 99 -13.09 -2.26 17.50
C PHE A 99 -14.38 -2.59 16.74
N LYS A 100 -15.53 -2.35 17.37
CA LYS A 100 -16.81 -2.35 16.66
C LYS A 100 -16.77 -1.20 15.65
N LEU A 101 -17.08 -1.49 14.38
CA LEU A 101 -17.35 -0.45 13.39
C LEU A 101 -18.35 0.55 14.02
N PRO A 102 -18.01 1.85 14.13
CA PRO A 102 -18.86 2.84 14.77
C PRO A 102 -20.31 2.73 14.30
N HIS A 103 -21.26 2.98 15.20
CA HIS A 103 -22.68 2.78 14.94
C HIS A 103 -23.15 3.42 13.63
N HIS A 104 -22.71 4.65 13.35
CA HIS A 104 -23.02 5.37 12.12
C HIS A 104 -22.49 4.68 10.85
N LEU A 105 -21.26 4.14 10.87
CA LEU A 105 -20.67 3.39 9.76
C LEU A 105 -21.35 2.03 9.57
N ARG A 106 -21.77 1.37 10.66
CA ARG A 106 -22.56 0.15 10.59
C ARG A 106 -23.90 0.41 9.90
N ASN A 107 -24.58 1.48 10.27
CA ASN A 107 -25.84 1.87 9.65
C ASN A 107 -25.67 2.23 8.18
N LEU A 108 -24.61 2.96 7.83
CA LEU A 108 -24.25 3.23 6.43
C LEU A 108 -24.02 1.94 5.64
N ARG A 109 -23.29 0.98 6.21
CA ARG A 109 -23.06 -0.33 5.58
C ARG A 109 -24.37 -1.08 5.32
N THR A 110 -25.26 -1.12 6.30
CA THR A 110 -26.56 -1.77 6.17
C THR A 110 -27.43 -1.07 5.12
N ALA A 111 -27.48 0.27 5.14
CA ALA A 111 -28.23 1.06 4.17
C ALA A 111 -27.70 0.91 2.73
N ALA A 112 -26.38 0.79 2.56
CA ALA A 112 -25.78 0.53 1.26
C ALA A 112 -26.05 -0.90 0.79
N ALA A 113 -25.96 -1.89 1.70
CA ALA A 113 -26.27 -3.28 1.38
C ALA A 113 -27.74 -3.46 0.94
N SER A 114 -28.69 -2.75 1.57
CA SER A 114 -30.10 -2.77 1.14
C SER A 114 -30.30 -2.18 -0.26
N ARG A 115 -29.38 -1.32 -0.72
CA ARG A 115 -29.33 -0.74 -2.08
C ARG A 115 -28.47 -1.57 -3.04
N ARG A 116 -28.07 -2.79 -2.64
CA ARG A 116 -27.17 -3.68 -3.41
C ARG A 116 -25.77 -3.10 -3.66
N THR A 117 -25.34 -2.15 -2.83
CA THR A 117 -24.01 -1.53 -2.89
C THR A 117 -23.11 -2.12 -1.80
N LYS A 118 -22.02 -2.78 -2.19
CA LYS A 118 -21.03 -3.34 -1.26
C LYS A 118 -20.02 -2.27 -0.83
N LEU A 119 -20.08 -1.85 0.43
CA LEU A 119 -19.11 -0.92 1.01
C LEU A 119 -17.93 -1.63 1.68
N LEU A 120 -16.73 -1.17 1.34
CA LEU A 120 -15.48 -1.57 1.96
C LEU A 120 -14.89 -0.34 2.68
N PHE A 121 -14.67 -0.46 3.98
CA PHE A 121 -14.06 0.61 4.76
C PHE A 121 -12.55 0.42 4.82
N LEU A 122 -11.81 1.50 4.56
CA LEU A 122 -10.38 1.53 4.83
C LEU A 122 -10.12 1.58 6.34
N PRO A 123 -8.93 1.17 6.82
CA PRO A 123 -8.53 1.31 8.22
C PRO A 123 -8.51 2.77 8.69
N SER A 124 -8.61 2.98 10.01
CA SER A 124 -8.42 4.31 10.63
C SER A 124 -6.96 4.76 10.47
N GLY A 125 -6.74 6.06 10.22
CA GLY A 125 -5.41 6.63 9.93
C GLY A 125 -5.02 6.63 8.45
N MET A 126 -5.87 6.09 7.57
CA MET A 126 -5.71 6.24 6.12
C MET A 126 -6.30 7.57 5.67
N SER A 127 -5.50 8.42 4.99
CA SER A 127 -5.95 9.72 4.49
C SER A 127 -7.25 9.64 3.67
N LYS A 128 -7.40 8.61 2.82
CA LYS A 128 -8.64 8.36 2.05
C LYS A 128 -9.88 8.11 2.90
N ARG A 129 -9.72 7.58 4.12
CA ARG A 129 -10.84 7.42 5.05
C ARG A 129 -11.17 8.75 5.72
N GLU A 130 -10.15 9.52 6.06
CA GLU A 130 -10.30 10.80 6.76
C GLU A 130 -10.96 11.86 5.87
N THR A 131 -10.65 11.87 4.58
CA THR A 131 -11.29 12.77 3.61
C THR A 131 -12.71 12.33 3.22
N ASN A 132 -13.11 11.08 3.49
CA ASN A 132 -14.41 10.58 3.09
C ASN A 132 -15.51 11.04 4.06
N GLN A 133 -16.46 11.83 3.55
CA GLN A 133 -17.59 12.37 4.31
C GLN A 133 -18.92 11.63 4.04
N THR A 134 -18.86 10.44 3.44
CA THR A 134 -20.04 9.63 3.13
C THR A 134 -20.79 9.28 4.42
N ARG A 135 -22.08 9.60 4.46
CA ARG A 135 -22.93 9.43 5.64
C ARG A 135 -24.34 9.00 5.26
N PHE A 136 -24.94 8.15 6.08
CA PHE A 136 -26.35 7.77 5.93
C PHE A 136 -27.22 8.68 6.80
N ASN A 137 -28.18 9.36 6.17
CA ASN A 137 -29.16 10.18 6.88
C ASN A 137 -30.35 9.31 7.31
N HIS A 138 -30.42 8.95 8.59
CA HIS A 138 -31.49 8.07 9.08
C HIS A 138 -32.89 8.70 9.00
N ARG A 139 -33.00 10.03 9.12
CA ARG A 139 -34.28 10.76 9.09
C ARG A 139 -34.85 10.82 7.68
N LYS A 140 -34.01 11.21 6.71
CA LYS A 140 -34.40 11.35 5.30
C LYS A 140 -34.20 10.07 4.48
N LYS A 141 -33.66 9.00 5.10
CA LYS A 141 -33.47 7.66 4.54
C LYS A 141 -32.63 7.58 3.26
N TYR A 142 -31.77 8.54 2.97
CA TYR A 142 -30.82 8.50 1.85
C TYR A 142 -29.35 8.46 2.31
N ILE A 143 -28.47 7.98 1.43
CA ILE A 143 -27.03 8.07 1.60
C ILE A 143 -26.51 9.33 0.90
N SER A 144 -25.76 10.14 1.64
CA SER A 144 -24.99 11.25 1.09
C SER A 144 -23.58 10.75 0.79
N TRP A 145 -23.19 10.76 -0.48
CA TRP A 145 -21.95 10.19 -0.99
C TRP A 145 -20.83 11.23 -1.07
N THR A 146 -19.60 10.74 -0.92
CA THR A 146 -18.39 11.42 -1.36
C THR A 146 -17.87 10.74 -2.63
N ILE A 147 -17.64 11.51 -3.69
CA ILE A 147 -17.13 11.00 -4.98
C ILE A 147 -15.74 11.59 -5.24
N GLU A 148 -14.77 10.71 -5.48
CA GLU A 148 -13.43 11.08 -5.96
C GLU A 148 -13.42 10.94 -7.50
N TRP A 149 -13.31 12.06 -8.21
CA TRP A 149 -13.18 12.08 -9.66
C TRP A 149 -11.71 11.98 -10.05
N ARG A 150 -11.41 11.11 -11.01
CA ARG A 150 -10.08 10.95 -11.58
C ARG A 150 -10.19 10.99 -13.09
N PHE A 151 -9.46 11.91 -13.70
CA PHE A 151 -9.50 12.11 -15.14
C PHE A 151 -8.37 11.34 -15.81
N HIS A 152 -8.69 10.63 -16.89
CA HIS A 152 -7.68 9.87 -17.62
C HIS A 152 -6.58 10.81 -18.15
N SER A 153 -5.32 10.35 -18.17
CA SER A 153 -4.18 11.13 -18.66
C SER A 153 -3.86 12.42 -17.90
N THR A 154 -4.46 12.67 -16.73
CA THR A 154 -4.10 13.79 -15.85
C THR A 154 -3.95 13.31 -14.41
N ASP A 155 -3.11 13.98 -13.63
CA ASP A 155 -2.96 13.73 -12.19
C ASP A 155 -3.98 14.50 -11.33
N VAL A 156 -5.00 15.09 -11.95
CA VAL A 156 -6.03 15.86 -11.25
C VAL A 156 -7.01 14.91 -10.57
N VAL A 157 -7.20 15.13 -9.27
CA VAL A 157 -8.18 14.44 -8.43
C VAL A 157 -9.11 15.49 -7.85
N LEU A 158 -10.41 15.40 -8.17
CA LEU A 158 -11.44 16.24 -7.55
C LEU A 158 -12.23 15.42 -6.54
N LEU A 159 -12.70 16.09 -5.49
CA LEU A 159 -13.42 15.44 -4.40
C LEU A 159 -14.70 16.20 -4.11
N ASP A 160 -15.83 15.56 -4.37
CA ASP A 160 -17.15 16.09 -4.06
C ASP A 160 -17.74 15.41 -2.84
N HIS A 161 -18.31 16.21 -1.96
CA HIS A 161 -19.01 15.75 -0.76
C HIS A 161 -20.50 16.06 -0.85
N GLY A 162 -21.30 15.38 -0.03
CA GLY A 162 -22.70 15.77 0.15
C GLY A 162 -23.65 15.27 -0.93
N ILE A 163 -23.18 14.51 -1.91
CA ILE A 163 -23.95 14.13 -3.10
C ILE A 163 -25.13 13.22 -2.74
N HIS A 164 -26.33 13.55 -3.23
CA HIS A 164 -27.52 12.73 -3.03
C HIS A 164 -27.41 11.41 -3.81
N GLU A 165 -27.98 10.31 -3.29
CA GLU A 165 -27.88 9.00 -3.94
C GLU A 165 -28.54 8.91 -5.32
N ASP A 166 -29.56 9.74 -5.55
CA ASP A 166 -30.27 9.83 -6.82
C ASP A 166 -29.69 10.91 -7.76
N ALA A 167 -28.58 11.54 -7.40
CA ALA A 167 -27.96 12.56 -8.24
C ALA A 167 -27.32 11.93 -9.49
N SER A 168 -27.53 12.55 -10.65
CA SER A 168 -26.91 12.12 -11.90
C SER A 168 -25.43 12.50 -11.93
N LEU A 169 -24.55 11.53 -12.21
CA LEU A 169 -23.11 11.77 -12.35
C LEU A 169 -22.81 12.82 -13.44
N CYS A 170 -23.61 12.88 -14.51
CA CYS A 170 -23.45 13.86 -15.58
C CYS A 170 -23.63 15.29 -15.06
N SER A 171 -24.69 15.54 -14.27
CA SER A 171 -24.95 16.87 -13.68
C SER A 171 -23.88 17.30 -12.69
N LEU A 172 -23.26 16.34 -11.99
CA LEU A 172 -22.20 16.62 -11.02
C LEU A 172 -20.90 17.01 -11.73
N ILE A 173 -20.51 16.25 -12.76
CA ILE A 173 -19.26 16.52 -13.49
C ILE A 173 -19.36 17.79 -14.33
N GLU A 174 -20.54 18.14 -14.84
CA GLU A 174 -20.78 19.35 -15.62
C GLU A 174 -20.39 20.61 -14.84
N ASN A 175 -20.68 20.67 -13.54
CA ASN A 175 -20.25 21.78 -12.68
C ASN A 175 -18.72 21.93 -12.60
N HIS A 176 -17.98 20.83 -12.75
CA HIS A 176 -16.51 20.83 -12.72
C HIS A 176 -15.88 21.09 -14.08
N LEU A 177 -16.64 20.90 -15.17
CA LEU A 177 -16.18 21.07 -16.55
C LEU A 177 -16.61 22.41 -17.15
N GLN A 178 -17.08 23.36 -16.35
CA GLN A 178 -17.44 24.68 -16.84
C GLN A 178 -16.22 25.37 -17.48
N PRO A 179 -16.37 25.96 -18.69
CA PRO A 179 -15.28 26.56 -19.42
C PRO A 179 -14.72 27.75 -18.64
N SER A 180 -13.50 27.61 -18.14
CA SER A 180 -12.78 28.68 -17.46
C SER A 180 -11.80 29.36 -18.43
N PRO A 181 -11.58 30.69 -18.32
CA PRO A 181 -10.63 31.41 -19.17
C PRO A 181 -9.16 30.96 -19.01
N TRP A 182 -8.86 30.17 -17.97
CA TRP A 182 -7.51 29.79 -17.59
C TRP A 182 -7.15 28.39 -18.10
N ASN A 183 -5.91 28.21 -18.57
CA ASN A 183 -5.39 26.90 -18.95
C ASN A 183 -5.32 25.97 -17.72
N HIS A 184 -6.28 25.06 -17.59
CA HIS A 184 -6.28 24.03 -16.55
C HIS A 184 -6.07 22.64 -17.17
N PRO A 185 -5.56 21.66 -16.40
CA PRO A 185 -5.25 20.32 -16.93
C PRO A 185 -6.48 19.58 -17.49
N LEU A 186 -7.68 19.98 -17.05
CA LEU A 186 -8.96 19.41 -17.51
C LEU A 186 -9.48 19.99 -18.83
N ARG A 187 -8.74 20.90 -19.49
CA ARG A 187 -9.21 21.60 -20.70
C ARG A 187 -9.66 20.65 -21.81
N LYS A 188 -8.94 19.54 -22.01
CA LYS A 188 -9.31 18.48 -22.97
C LYS A 188 -10.69 17.89 -22.72
N PHE A 189 -11.10 17.81 -21.45
CA PHE A 189 -12.41 17.30 -21.05
C PHE A 189 -13.52 18.36 -21.09
N CYS A 190 -13.17 19.66 -21.03
CA CYS A 190 -14.11 20.76 -21.20
C CYS A 190 -14.43 21.07 -22.67
N GLU A 191 -13.51 20.74 -23.58
CA GLU A 191 -13.69 20.92 -25.03
C GLU A 191 -14.51 19.77 -25.67
N GLU A 192 -14.67 18.63 -24.97
CA GLU A 192 -15.51 17.52 -25.40
C GLU A 192 -16.95 17.65 -24.90
N GLN A 193 -17.92 17.10 -25.66
CA GLN A 193 -19.32 17.05 -25.24
C GLN A 193 -19.51 16.01 -24.12
N LEU A 194 -20.35 16.30 -23.12
CA LEU A 194 -20.61 15.38 -22.00
C LEU A 194 -21.06 13.97 -22.45
N ASP A 195 -21.73 13.87 -23.59
CA ASP A 195 -22.21 12.61 -24.16
C ASP A 195 -21.09 11.70 -24.70
N SER A 196 -19.89 12.24 -24.99
CA SER A 196 -18.73 11.43 -25.38
C SER A 196 -17.99 10.84 -24.17
N LEU A 197 -18.22 11.38 -22.98
CA LEU A 197 -17.52 10.97 -21.77
C LEU A 197 -18.04 9.62 -21.26
N LYS A 198 -17.10 8.74 -20.91
CA LYS A 198 -17.39 7.42 -20.32
C LYS A 198 -16.95 7.40 -18.87
N PHE A 199 -17.88 7.05 -17.98
CA PHE A 199 -17.60 6.87 -16.56
C PHE A 199 -17.16 5.43 -16.27
N PHE A 200 -16.06 5.29 -15.53
CA PHE A 200 -15.54 4.00 -15.12
C PHE A 200 -15.52 3.89 -13.59
N ILE A 201 -16.02 2.77 -13.07
CA ILE A 201 -15.96 2.45 -11.63
C ILE A 201 -15.10 1.20 -11.45
N ARG A 202 -14.13 1.29 -10.55
CA ARG A 202 -13.23 0.17 -10.24
C ARG A 202 -13.95 -0.89 -9.41
N LYS A 203 -14.20 -2.07 -10.00
CA LYS A 203 -14.87 -3.19 -9.32
C LYS A 203 -13.99 -3.89 -8.26
N TYR A 204 -12.67 -3.87 -8.43
CA TYR A 204 -11.72 -4.53 -7.51
C TYR A 204 -10.52 -3.61 -7.21
N PRO A 205 -10.59 -2.81 -6.14
CA PRO A 205 -9.40 -2.13 -5.64
C PRO A 205 -8.40 -3.16 -5.13
N LYS A 206 -7.19 -3.20 -5.71
CA LYS A 206 -6.07 -3.88 -5.08
C LYS A 206 -5.85 -3.15 -3.76
N VAL A 207 -6.01 -3.86 -2.64
CA VAL A 207 -5.62 -3.35 -1.33
C VAL A 207 -4.10 -3.23 -1.38
N ILE A 208 -3.62 -2.00 -1.54
CA ILE A 208 -2.20 -1.63 -1.43
C ILE A 208 -1.96 -1.25 0.03
#